data_AF-A0A3M0X931-F1
#
_entry.id   AF-A0A3M0X931-F1
#
_cell.length_a   1.000
_cell.length_b   1.000
_cell.length_c   1.000
_cell.angle_alpha   90.00
_cell.angle_beta   90.00
_cell.angle_gamma   90.00
#
_symmetry.space_group_name_H-M   'P 1'
#
loop_
_entity.id
_entity.type
_entity.pdbx_description
1 polymer ?
#
loop_
_entity_poly.entity_id
_entity_poly.type
_entity_poly.pdbx_seq_one_letter_code
_entity_poly.pdbx_strand_id
1 'polypeptide(L)'
;MLERALSLTQRQKTWQILTAVLDIITTQTMPARLTIGQPDVFLRPNLGTIGIFDFHRWQEGIEAGRAAAQKEAAALKKLAAAPDS
;
A
#
# COMPACT_ATOMS: atom_id res chain seq x y z
N MET A 1 12.43 1.32 31.89
CA MET A 1 11.73 2.61 31.79
C MET A 1 11.43 3.04 30.35
N LEU A 2 12.20 2.64 29.34
CA LEU A 2 11.90 2.90 27.91
C LEU A 2 10.62 2.22 27.39
N GLU A 3 10.27 1.03 27.89
CA GLU A 3 9.08 0.29 27.43
C GLU A 3 7.74 0.98 27.77
N ARG A 4 7.67 1.72 28.88
CA ARG A 4 6.46 2.50 29.27
C ARG A 4 6.28 3.79 28.45
N ALA A 5 7.36 4.35 27.91
CA ALA A 5 7.29 5.54 27.06
C ALA A 5 6.76 5.19 25.66
N LEU A 6 7.07 3.99 25.17
CA LEU A 6 6.57 3.46 23.89
C LEU A 6 5.12 2.95 23.97
N SER A 7 4.64 2.55 25.17
CA SER A 7 3.23 2.16 25.35
C SER A 7 2.25 3.34 25.35
N LEU A 8 2.74 4.58 25.51
CA LEU A 8 1.90 5.79 25.45
C LEU A 8 1.59 6.23 24.02
N THR A 9 2.41 5.83 23.05
CA THR A 9 2.11 5.96 21.62
C THR A 9 1.07 4.94 21.13
N GLN A 10 0.68 3.98 21.96
CA GLN A 10 -0.26 2.91 21.61
C GLN A 10 -1.75 3.28 21.80
N ARG A 11 -2.09 4.54 22.16
CA ARG A 11 -3.47 4.93 22.49
C ARG A 11 -3.84 6.38 22.16
N GLN A 12 -3.68 6.84 20.91
CA GLN A 12 -4.25 8.14 20.50
C GLN A 12 -5.08 8.05 19.20
N LYS A 13 -6.40 8.09 19.36
CA LYS A 13 -7.42 8.13 18.29
C LYS A 13 -7.11 9.16 17.20
N THR A 14 -6.47 10.27 17.55
CA THR A 14 -6.08 11.33 16.61
C THR A 14 -5.17 10.83 15.49
N TRP A 15 -4.24 9.92 15.78
CA TRP A 15 -3.36 9.36 14.76
C TRP A 15 -4.10 8.47 13.77
N GLN A 16 -5.04 7.65 14.25
CA GLN A 16 -5.90 6.84 13.38
C GLN A 16 -6.74 7.70 12.45
N ILE A 17 -7.24 8.84 12.96
CA ILE A 17 -7.98 9.82 12.14
C ILE A 17 -7.06 10.42 11.07
N LEU A 18 -5.83 10.80 11.41
CA LEU A 18 -4.87 11.34 10.44
C LEU A 18 -4.54 10.32 9.33
N THR A 19 -4.31 9.06 9.68
CA THR A 19 -4.08 7.99 8.69
C THR A 19 -5.32 7.78 7.81
N ALA A 20 -6.52 7.74 8.40
CA ALA A 20 -7.76 7.60 7.64
C ALA A 20 -8.00 8.79 6.68
N VAL A 21 -7.69 10.02 7.11
CA VAL A 21 -7.77 11.20 6.24
C VAL A 21 -6.79 11.10 5.08
N LEU A 22 -5.55 10.65 5.34
CA LEU A 22 -4.57 10.40 4.28
C LEU A 22 -5.07 9.33 3.28
N ASP A 23 -5.66 8.24 3.77
CA ASP A 23 -6.24 7.19 2.93
C ASP A 23 -7.38 7.72 2.06
N ILE A 24 -8.27 8.55 2.62
CA ILE A 24 -9.38 9.19 1.90
C ILE A 24 -8.85 10.12 0.79
N ILE A 25 -7.91 11.00 1.12
CA ILE A 25 -7.31 11.93 0.14
C ILE A 25 -6.59 11.15 -0.97
N THR A 26 -5.81 10.13 -0.60
CA THR A 26 -5.11 9.28 -1.57
C THR A 26 -6.10 8.57 -2.49
N THR A 27 -7.16 7.99 -1.92
CA THR A 27 -8.18 7.26 -2.70
C THR A 27 -8.93 8.16 -3.68
N GLN A 28 -9.20 9.42 -3.31
CA GLN A 28 -9.88 10.37 -4.19
C GLN A 28 -8.97 10.97 -5.27
N THR A 29 -7.68 11.17 -4.96
CA THR A 29 -6.73 11.80 -5.90
C THR A 29 -6.09 10.80 -6.85
N MET A 30 -6.00 9.53 -6.48
CA MET A 30 -5.35 8.50 -7.30
C MET A 30 -6.00 8.34 -8.70
N PRO A 31 -7.34 8.28 -8.86
CA PRO A 31 -7.96 8.17 -10.18
C PRO A 31 -7.60 9.33 -11.10
N ALA A 32 -7.64 10.57 -10.59
CA ALA A 32 -7.28 11.75 -11.37
C ALA A 32 -5.83 11.71 -11.84
N ARG A 33 -4.91 11.21 -11.00
CA ARG A 33 -3.50 11.01 -11.38
C ARG A 33 -3.34 9.93 -12.45
N LEU A 34 -4.06 8.82 -12.33
CA LEU A 34 -4.02 7.72 -13.30
C LEU A 34 -4.55 8.11 -14.68
N THR A 35 -5.44 9.12 -14.77
CA THR A 35 -5.89 9.66 -16.06
C THR A 35 -4.82 10.51 -16.76
N ILE A 36 -3.94 11.16 -16.00
CA ILE A 36 -2.88 12.04 -16.55
C ILE A 36 -1.69 11.22 -17.03
N GLY A 37 -1.34 10.16 -16.32
CA GLY A 37 -0.27 9.24 -16.69
C GLY A 37 -0.66 7.82 -16.32
N GLN A 38 -1.39 7.15 -17.21
CA GLN A 38 -1.81 5.78 -16.99
C GLN A 38 -0.57 4.88 -17.00
N PRO A 39 -0.28 4.14 -15.92
CA PRO A 39 0.83 3.19 -15.90
C PRO A 39 0.52 2.01 -16.83
N ASP A 40 1.56 1.41 -17.41
CA ASP A 40 1.42 0.18 -18.22
C ASP A 40 0.79 -0.96 -17.43
N VAL A 41 1.14 -1.06 -16.14
CA VAL A 41 0.56 -2.01 -15.18
C VAL A 41 0.40 -1.32 -13.83
N PHE A 42 -0.79 -1.43 -13.23
CA PHE A 42 -1.08 -0.88 -11.90
C PHE A 42 -1.33 -1.99 -10.88
N LEU A 43 -0.46 -2.12 -9.88
CA LEU A 43 -0.61 -3.11 -8.81
C LEU A 43 -1.36 -2.52 -7.62
N ARG A 44 -2.41 -3.22 -7.17
CA ARG A 44 -3.20 -2.85 -5.98
C ARG A 44 -3.26 -4.00 -4.98
N PRO A 45 -2.26 -4.16 -4.09
CA PRO A 45 -2.32 -5.14 -3.02
C PRO A 45 -3.47 -4.84 -2.05
N ASN A 46 -4.18 -5.89 -1.62
CA ASN A 46 -5.19 -5.77 -0.58
C ASN A 46 -4.52 -5.93 0.79
N LEU A 47 -4.23 -4.81 1.45
CA LEU A 47 -3.60 -4.79 2.76
C LEU A 47 -4.61 -4.98 3.92
N GLY A 48 -5.91 -5.00 3.64
CA GLY A 48 -6.95 -5.17 4.65
C GLY A 48 -6.84 -4.14 5.78
N THR A 49 -6.51 -4.60 6.98
CA THR A 49 -6.35 -3.78 8.19
C THR A 49 -4.90 -3.54 8.59
N ILE A 50 -3.93 -3.88 7.72
CA ILE A 50 -2.50 -3.64 8.00
C ILE A 50 -2.25 -2.13 7.96
N GLY A 51 -1.91 -1.56 9.11
CA GLY A 51 -1.52 -0.16 9.24
C GLY A 51 -0.07 0.11 8.86
N ILE A 52 0.27 1.38 8.63
CA ILE A 52 1.60 1.84 8.23
C ILE A 52 2.73 1.52 9.23
N PHE A 53 2.40 1.20 10.48
CA PHE A 53 3.36 0.84 11.54
C PHE A 53 3.19 -0.61 12.03
N ASP A 54 2.38 -1.43 11.36
CA ASP A 54 2.18 -2.84 11.69
C ASP A 54 3.35 -3.70 11.21
N PHE A 55 4.59 -3.33 11.59
CA PHE A 55 5.80 -4.02 11.14
C PHE A 55 5.83 -5.49 11.56
N HIS A 56 5.13 -5.88 12.62
CA HIS A 56 5.00 -7.27 13.04
C HIS A 56 4.20 -8.14 12.05
N ARG A 57 3.41 -7.52 11.16
CA ARG A 57 2.59 -8.17 10.12
C ARG A 57 3.27 -8.15 8.75
N TRP A 58 4.58 -7.93 8.70
CA TRP A 58 5.32 -7.77 7.45
C TRP A 58 5.14 -8.94 6.48
N GLN A 59 5.03 -10.17 6.98
CA GLN A 59 4.78 -11.35 6.13
C GLN A 59 3.43 -11.25 5.40
N GLU A 60 2.37 -10.82 6.10
CA GLU A 60 1.05 -10.63 5.47
C GLU A 60 1.12 -9.58 4.34
N GLY A 61 1.88 -8.50 4.56
CA GLY A 61 2.13 -7.48 3.55
C GLY A 61 2.87 -8.02 2.31
N ILE A 62 3.89 -8.86 2.50
CA ILE A 62 4.62 -9.51 1.40
C ILE A 62 3.69 -10.41 0.59
N GLU A 63 2.87 -11.23 1.26
CA GLU A 63 1.94 -12.12 0.56
C GLU A 63 0.87 -11.33 -0.19
N ALA A 64 0.34 -10.24 0.38
CA ALA A 64 -0.60 -9.36 -0.31
C ALA A 64 0.02 -8.74 -1.58
N GLY A 65 1.28 -8.31 -1.50
CA GLY A 65 2.06 -7.83 -2.64
C GLY A 65 2.26 -8.91 -3.70
N ARG A 66 2.67 -10.12 -3.29
CA ARG A 66 2.86 -11.26 -4.17
C ARG A 66 1.57 -11.64 -4.89
N ALA A 67 0.45 -11.71 -4.18
CA ALA A 67 -0.85 -12.01 -4.76
C ALA A 67 -1.28 -10.96 -5.80
N ALA A 68 -1.05 -9.68 -5.53
CA ALA A 68 -1.33 -8.61 -6.51
C ALA A 68 -0.46 -8.71 -7.76
N ALA A 69 0.84 -8.97 -7.60
CA ALA A 69 1.74 -9.17 -8.73
C ALA A 69 1.37 -10.41 -9.56
N GLN A 70 0.97 -11.50 -8.90
CA GLN A 70 0.52 -12.73 -9.58
C GLN A 70 -0.73 -12.52 -10.43
N LYS A 71 -1.70 -11.71 -9.95
CA LYS A 71 -2.89 -11.36 -10.73
C LYS A 71 -2.55 -10.66 -12.05
N GLU A 72 -1.52 -9.81 -12.03
CA GLU A 72 -1.07 -9.07 -13.21
C GLU A 72 0.11 -9.74 -13.94
N ALA A 73 0.43 -11.00 -13.62
CA ALA A 73 1.65 -11.66 -14.10
C ALA A 73 1.76 -11.71 -15.63
N ALA A 74 0.64 -11.85 -16.35
CA ALA A 74 0.64 -11.84 -17.81
C ALA A 74 1.01 -10.47 -18.37
N ALA A 75 0.42 -9.39 -17.83
CA ALA A 75 0.73 -8.02 -18.24
C ALA A 75 2.18 -7.65 -17.91
N LEU A 76 2.65 -8.01 -16.72
CA LEU A 76 4.05 -7.81 -16.30
C LEU A 76 5.04 -8.54 -17.22
N LYS A 77 4.76 -9.81 -17.60
CA LYS A 77 5.61 -10.55 -18.54
C LYS A 77 5.64 -9.90 -19.93
N LYS A 78 4.49 -9.41 -20.41
CA LYS A 78 4.40 -8.71 -21.68
C LYS A 78 5.25 -7.43 -21.67
N LEU A 79 5.17 -6.66 -20.58
CA LEU A 79 5.96 -5.45 -20.40
C LEU A 79 7.46 -5.76 -20.34
N ALA A 80 7.87 -6.78 -19.57
CA ALA A 80 9.27 -7.18 -19.44
C ALA A 80 9.89 -7.76 -20.73
N ALA A 81 9.06 -8.27 -21.65
CA ALA A 81 9.51 -8.79 -22.94
C ALA A 81 9.55 -7.73 -24.05
N ALA A 82 9.01 -6.54 -23.81
CA ALA A 82 9.13 -5.43 -24.74
C ALA A 82 10.57 -4.88 -24.66
N PRO A 83 11.31 -4.78 -25.78
CA PRO A 83 12.62 -4.13 -25.77
C PRO A 83 12.46 -2.66 -25.40
N ASP A 84 13.39 -2.14 -24.59
CA ASP A 84 13.43 -0.72 -24.18
C ASP A 84 13.29 0.17 -25.41
N SER A 85 12.26 1.02 -25.42
CA SER A 85 12.02 2.04 -26.45
C SER A 85 12.91 3.24 -26.23
#